data_AF-A0A2E8KLY3-F1
#
_entry.id   AF-A0A2E8KLY3-F1
#
_cell.length_a   1.000
_cell.length_b   1.000
_cell.length_c   1.000
_cell.angle_alpha   90.00
_cell.angle_beta   90.00
_cell.angle_gamma   90.00
#
_symmetry.space_group_name_H-M   'P 1'
#
loop_
_entity.id
_entity.type
_entity.pdbx_description
1 polymer ?
#
loop_
_entity_poly.entity_id
_entity_poly.type
_entity_poly.pdbx_seq_one_letter_code
_entity_poly.pdbx_strand_id
1 'polypeptide(L)'
;MSEPRNHPVPSRSDEAIDEFESIFKRSERTLYHYADVSIRKVAVITDGDQVMATELSNDMKRFLPHLAEQAEWQYVTGDQYQNVNDLLRIMAESNPDLIVTSRCLDESSLVPQHTLGVYVDVMTQTLSTPILLLPGTAPQPHPLGNRACEGVMVVTDNLAGDDQLVNHAVACTAAKGTVWLCHVEDDVLFRRYLEAIGRIPEINTEQAQELIAEQLVAIPTQYAQSCIDGLKKAGVDRTIEQIVEFGHQVNRYRQLVARYPVDLLVTNTKDKDQLAMHGIAYALSVELTEVAQLLL
;
A
#
# COMPACT_ATOMS: atom_id res chain seq x y z
N MET A 1 67.50 2.84 -17.96
CA MET A 1 66.67 4.04 -18.19
C MET A 1 65.27 3.55 -18.49
N SER A 2 64.36 3.76 -17.56
CA SER A 2 63.00 3.23 -17.59
C SER A 2 62.11 4.14 -18.45
N GLU A 3 61.43 3.58 -19.44
CA GLU A 3 60.42 4.29 -20.23
C GLU A 3 59.22 4.70 -19.35
N PRO A 4 58.67 5.91 -19.54
CA PRO A 4 57.47 6.33 -18.84
C PRO A 4 56.26 5.63 -19.47
N ARG A 5 55.55 4.81 -18.67
CA ARG A 5 54.24 4.26 -19.03
C ARG A 5 53.24 5.40 -19.17
N ASN A 6 52.82 5.65 -20.39
CA ASN A 6 51.76 6.60 -20.71
C ASN A 6 50.43 5.94 -20.31
N HIS A 7 49.85 6.37 -19.19
CA HIS A 7 48.46 6.05 -18.89
C HIS A 7 47.56 6.92 -19.78
N PRO A 8 46.58 6.37 -20.50
CA PRO A 8 45.64 7.19 -21.26
C PRO A 8 44.84 8.04 -20.27
N VAL A 9 44.75 9.34 -20.55
CA VAL A 9 43.85 10.26 -19.83
C VAL A 9 42.42 9.82 -20.15
N PRO A 10 41.51 9.70 -19.17
CA PRO A 10 40.12 9.32 -19.43
C PRO A 10 39.49 10.26 -20.45
N SER A 11 38.74 9.71 -21.39
CA SER A 11 38.02 10.53 -22.35
C SER A 11 36.85 11.21 -21.63
N ARG A 12 36.41 12.39 -22.13
CA ARG A 12 35.27 13.14 -21.55
C ARG A 12 33.96 12.32 -21.53
N SER A 13 33.88 11.26 -22.34
CA SER A 13 32.81 10.26 -22.32
C SER A 13 32.95 9.24 -21.18
N ASP A 14 34.17 8.85 -20.80
CA ASP A 14 34.39 7.93 -19.67
C ASP A 14 34.05 8.62 -18.35
N GLU A 15 34.41 9.90 -18.20
CA GLU A 15 34.02 10.71 -17.04
C GLU A 15 32.50 10.90 -16.95
N ALA A 16 31.81 11.06 -18.08
CA ALA A 16 30.36 11.16 -18.11
C ALA A 16 29.69 9.82 -17.75
N ILE A 17 30.22 8.69 -18.23
CA ILE A 17 29.72 7.34 -17.87
C ILE A 17 29.94 7.07 -16.37
N ASP A 18 31.11 7.40 -15.82
CA ASP A 18 31.39 7.28 -14.38
C ASP A 18 30.47 8.19 -13.55
N GLU A 19 30.17 9.41 -14.02
CA GLU A 19 29.26 10.33 -13.35
C GLU A 19 27.81 9.82 -13.39
N PHE A 20 27.36 9.28 -14.53
CA PHE A 20 26.07 8.60 -14.65
C PHE A 20 26.00 7.36 -13.76
N GLU A 21 27.05 6.53 -13.72
CA GLU A 21 27.13 5.32 -12.89
C GLU A 21 27.17 5.67 -11.39
N SER A 22 27.86 6.76 -11.02
CA SER A 22 27.92 7.28 -9.66
C SER A 22 26.59 7.91 -9.22
N ILE A 23 25.88 8.60 -10.11
CA ILE A 23 24.53 9.13 -9.86
C ILE A 23 23.51 7.99 -9.74
N PHE A 24 23.60 6.96 -10.59
CA PHE A 24 22.75 5.76 -10.48
C PHE A 24 23.01 4.98 -9.19
N LYS A 25 24.28 4.86 -8.77
CA LYS A 25 24.68 4.22 -7.51
C LYS A 25 24.40 5.10 -6.27
N ARG A 26 24.23 6.42 -6.44
CA ARG A 26 23.83 7.39 -5.39
C ARG A 26 22.33 7.67 -5.39
N SER A 27 21.50 6.69 -5.72
CA SER A 27 20.14 6.70 -5.21
C SER A 27 20.23 6.81 -3.68
N GLU A 28 19.80 7.95 -3.12
CA GLU A 28 19.73 8.15 -1.67
C GLU A 28 18.96 6.97 -1.09
N ARG A 29 19.65 6.14 -0.31
CA ARG A 29 19.03 4.99 0.34
C ARG A 29 18.12 5.52 1.42
N THR A 30 16.84 5.64 1.12
CA THR A 30 15.84 5.94 2.13
C THR A 30 15.84 4.79 3.14
N LEU A 31 16.25 5.11 4.37
CA LEU A 31 16.23 4.14 5.45
C LEU A 31 14.84 4.13 6.07
N TYR A 32 14.37 2.93 6.39
CA TYR A 32 13.12 2.73 7.09
C TYR A 32 13.23 3.15 8.56
N HIS A 33 12.23 3.88 9.05
CA HIS A 33 12.08 4.23 10.46
C HIS A 33 10.80 3.62 11.04
N TYR A 34 11.00 2.71 11.99
CA TYR A 34 9.89 2.17 12.77
C TYR A 34 9.28 3.25 13.66
N ALA A 35 7.97 3.39 13.56
CA ALA A 35 7.14 4.16 14.48
C ALA A 35 5.97 3.30 14.92
N ASP A 36 5.71 3.29 16.22
CA ASP A 36 4.55 2.59 16.77
C ASP A 36 3.26 3.35 16.43
N VAL A 37 2.32 2.69 15.77
CA VAL A 37 1.06 3.30 15.34
C VAL A 37 0.02 3.08 16.43
N SER A 38 -0.40 4.16 17.08
CA SER A 38 -1.42 4.11 18.13
C SER A 38 -2.79 4.51 17.56
N ILE A 39 -3.65 3.52 17.33
CA ILE A 39 -5.06 3.72 16.95
C ILE A 39 -5.88 3.72 18.24
N ARG A 40 -6.36 4.89 18.66
CA ARG A 40 -7.10 5.10 19.92
C ARG A 40 -8.56 5.41 19.70
N LYS A 41 -8.96 5.85 18.51
CA LYS A 41 -10.36 6.11 18.18
C LYS A 41 -10.74 5.46 16.85
N VAL A 42 -11.71 4.56 16.88
CA VAL A 42 -12.23 3.86 15.71
C VAL A 42 -13.67 4.31 15.46
N ALA A 43 -13.94 4.82 14.26
CA ALA A 43 -15.29 5.08 13.79
C ALA A 43 -15.75 3.94 12.90
N VAL A 44 -16.86 3.29 13.25
CA VAL A 44 -17.52 2.27 12.42
C VAL A 44 -18.72 2.92 11.74
N ILE A 45 -18.69 2.95 10.40
CA ILE A 45 -19.72 3.59 9.57
C ILE A 45 -20.47 2.51 8.79
N THR A 46 -21.79 2.48 8.91
CA THR A 46 -22.66 1.51 8.24
C THR A 46 -24.01 2.12 7.87
N ASP A 47 -24.63 1.57 6.81
CA ASP A 47 -26.01 1.91 6.42
C ASP A 47 -27.06 1.30 7.35
N GLY A 48 -26.65 0.35 8.19
CA GLY A 48 -27.52 -0.34 9.13
C GLY A 48 -27.81 0.45 10.40
N ASP A 49 -28.47 -0.24 11.32
CA ASP A 49 -28.79 0.26 12.65
C ASP A 49 -27.65 0.02 13.65
N GLN A 50 -27.91 0.36 14.91
CA GLN A 50 -26.97 0.18 16.01
C GLN A 50 -26.60 -1.29 16.25
N VAL A 51 -27.48 -2.25 15.93
CA VAL A 51 -27.21 -3.68 16.09
C VAL A 51 -26.15 -4.09 15.08
N MET A 52 -26.36 -3.76 13.80
CA MET A 52 -25.39 -4.04 12.74
C MET A 52 -24.02 -3.39 13.02
N ALA A 53 -24.00 -2.12 13.47
CA ALA A 53 -22.76 -1.45 13.83
C ALA A 53 -22.01 -2.15 14.98
N THR A 54 -22.75 -2.69 15.95
CA THR A 54 -22.18 -3.41 17.10
C THR A 54 -21.65 -4.79 16.69
N GLU A 55 -22.37 -5.51 15.84
CA GLU A 55 -21.91 -6.79 15.28
C GLU A 55 -20.62 -6.61 14.49
N LEU A 56 -20.60 -5.63 13.60
CA LEU A 56 -19.41 -5.28 12.82
C LEU A 56 -18.22 -4.89 13.73
N SER A 57 -18.49 -4.12 14.79
CA SER A 57 -17.46 -3.80 15.79
C SER A 57 -16.90 -5.06 16.47
N ASN A 58 -17.74 -6.04 16.79
CA ASN A 58 -17.29 -7.29 17.38
C ASN A 58 -16.45 -8.13 16.39
N ASP A 59 -16.80 -8.11 15.11
CA ASP A 59 -16.00 -8.73 14.05
C ASP A 59 -14.63 -8.07 13.95
N MET A 60 -14.60 -6.74 13.91
CA MET A 60 -13.35 -5.97 13.89
C MET A 60 -12.49 -6.20 15.13
N LYS A 61 -13.10 -6.32 16.31
CA LYS A 61 -12.39 -6.63 17.56
C LYS A 61 -11.79 -8.04 17.56
N ARG A 62 -12.38 -8.99 16.84
CA ARG A 62 -11.79 -10.31 16.63
C ARG A 62 -10.67 -10.29 15.60
N PHE A 63 -10.85 -9.49 14.55
CA PHE A 63 -9.88 -9.34 13.47
C PHE A 63 -8.62 -8.57 13.91
N LEU A 64 -8.79 -7.49 14.70
CA LEU A 64 -7.71 -6.67 15.27
C LEU A 64 -7.83 -6.63 16.82
N PRO A 65 -7.48 -7.71 17.53
CA PRO A 65 -7.70 -7.83 18.97
C PRO A 65 -7.09 -6.74 19.84
N HIS A 66 -5.95 -6.19 19.42
CA HIS A 66 -5.27 -5.12 20.16
C HIS A 66 -6.12 -3.83 20.24
N LEU A 67 -6.96 -3.55 19.23
CA LEU A 67 -7.87 -2.39 19.23
C LEU A 67 -9.07 -2.58 20.15
N ALA A 68 -9.42 -3.82 20.50
CA ALA A 68 -10.64 -4.11 21.24
C ALA A 68 -10.68 -3.47 22.63
N GLU A 69 -9.53 -3.41 23.30
CA GLU A 69 -9.39 -2.85 24.65
C GLU A 69 -8.79 -1.44 24.65
N GLN A 70 -8.05 -1.08 23.60
CA GLN A 70 -7.25 0.15 23.57
C GLN A 70 -7.95 1.32 22.88
N ALA A 71 -8.91 1.03 21.99
CA ALA A 71 -9.60 2.06 21.23
C ALA A 71 -10.98 2.38 21.80
N GLU A 72 -11.35 3.65 21.72
CA GLU A 72 -12.73 4.12 21.82
C GLU A 72 -13.45 3.82 20.50
N TRP A 73 -14.64 3.23 20.60
CA TRP A 73 -15.45 2.84 19.44
C TRP A 73 -16.65 3.76 19.31
N GLN A 74 -16.72 4.46 18.18
CA GLN A 74 -17.85 5.30 17.79
C GLN A 74 -18.63 4.65 16.65
N TYR A 75 -19.95 4.72 16.72
CA TYR A 75 -20.87 4.14 15.73
C TYR A 75 -21.61 5.24 14.98
N VAL A 76 -21.50 5.22 13.64
CA VAL A 76 -22.23 6.10 12.74
C VAL A 76 -23.14 5.23 11.88
N THR A 77 -24.42 5.26 12.21
CA THR A 77 -25.49 4.44 11.59
C THR A 77 -26.16 5.21 10.46
N GLY A 78 -26.89 4.49 9.59
CA GLY A 78 -27.46 5.06 8.36
C GLY A 78 -28.51 6.15 8.58
N ASP A 79 -29.07 6.27 9.78
CA ASP A 79 -30.00 7.35 10.15
C ASP A 79 -29.28 8.65 10.58
N GLN A 80 -27.96 8.62 10.80
CA GLN A 80 -27.16 9.76 11.26
C GLN A 80 -26.61 10.64 10.13
N TYR A 81 -26.61 10.16 8.88
CA TYR A 81 -26.17 10.93 7.70
C TYR A 81 -27.14 10.76 6.54
N GLN A 82 -27.28 11.78 5.69
CA GLN A 82 -28.13 11.71 4.48
C GLN A 82 -27.34 11.91 3.18
N ASN A 83 -26.07 12.32 3.31
CA ASN A 83 -25.18 12.60 2.21
C ASN A 83 -23.74 12.62 2.73
N VAL A 84 -22.79 12.65 1.81
CA VAL A 84 -21.36 12.63 2.12
C VAL A 84 -20.90 13.81 3.00
N ASN A 85 -21.49 15.00 2.86
CA ASN A 85 -21.08 16.16 3.65
C ASN A 85 -21.46 16.02 5.13
N ASP A 86 -22.62 15.41 5.41
CA ASP A 86 -23.01 15.09 6.79
C ASP A 86 -22.00 14.12 7.41
N LEU A 87 -21.61 13.07 6.67
CA LEU A 87 -20.62 12.10 7.13
C LEU A 87 -19.26 12.75 7.37
N LEU A 88 -18.79 13.60 6.46
CA LEU A 88 -17.54 14.35 6.61
C LEU A 88 -17.56 15.27 7.84
N ARG A 89 -18.69 15.92 8.14
CA ARG A 89 -18.84 16.72 9.36
C ARG A 89 -18.73 15.86 10.60
N ILE A 90 -19.41 14.71 10.64
CA ILE A 90 -19.32 13.76 11.76
C ILE A 90 -17.87 13.29 11.94
N MET A 91 -17.17 12.95 10.84
CA MET A 91 -15.75 12.55 10.88
C MET A 91 -14.83 13.67 11.36
N ALA A 92 -15.05 14.92 10.94
CA ALA A 92 -14.29 16.07 11.41
C ALA A 92 -14.50 16.35 12.91
N GLU A 93 -15.73 16.22 13.41
CA GLU A 93 -16.06 16.42 14.82
C GLU A 93 -15.53 15.30 15.72
N SER A 94 -15.61 14.06 15.22
CA SER A 94 -15.13 12.88 15.94
C SER A 94 -13.62 12.70 15.87
N ASN A 95 -12.98 13.12 14.78
CA ASN A 95 -11.56 12.96 14.49
C ASN A 95 -11.02 11.56 14.84
N PRO A 96 -11.52 10.50 14.18
CA PRO A 96 -11.06 9.15 14.43
C PRO A 96 -9.64 8.93 13.89
N ASP A 97 -8.94 7.96 14.47
CA ASP A 97 -7.63 7.49 14.00
C ASP A 97 -7.78 6.43 12.91
N LEU A 98 -8.94 5.75 12.86
CA LEU A 98 -9.30 4.75 11.86
C LEU A 98 -10.80 4.80 11.57
N ILE A 99 -11.15 4.78 10.29
CA ILE A 99 -12.53 4.60 9.83
C ILE A 99 -12.68 3.16 9.35
N VAL A 100 -13.71 2.46 9.81
CA VAL A 100 -14.09 1.13 9.32
C VAL A 100 -15.40 1.26 8.57
N THR A 101 -15.44 0.81 7.31
CA THR A 101 -16.67 0.89 6.53
C THR A 101 -16.70 -0.09 5.36
N SER A 102 -17.83 -0.18 4.67
CA SER A 102 -18.03 -1.00 3.49
C SER A 102 -17.90 -0.16 2.21
N ARG A 103 -17.57 -0.80 1.09
CA ARG A 103 -17.74 -0.20 -0.23
C ARG A 103 -19.22 0.06 -0.51
N CYS A 104 -19.54 1.05 -1.32
CA CYS A 104 -20.90 1.32 -1.79
C CYS A 104 -21.90 1.59 -0.65
N LEU A 105 -21.49 2.37 0.36
CA LEU A 105 -22.41 2.87 1.39
C LEU A 105 -23.60 3.62 0.77
N ASP A 106 -24.78 3.39 1.35
CA ASP A 106 -26.06 4.04 1.04
C ASP A 106 -26.51 3.82 -0.41
N GLU A 107 -26.00 2.73 -1.03
CA GLU A 107 -26.40 2.31 -2.36
C GLU A 107 -27.37 1.12 -2.27
N SER A 108 -28.60 1.32 -2.75
CA SER A 108 -29.70 0.36 -2.58
C SER A 108 -29.84 -0.67 -3.71
N SER A 109 -28.97 -0.63 -4.73
CA SER A 109 -29.04 -1.52 -5.90
C SER A 109 -27.77 -2.35 -6.06
N LEU A 110 -27.81 -3.39 -6.91
CA LEU A 110 -26.59 -4.04 -7.42
C LEU A 110 -25.83 -3.02 -8.28
N VAL A 111 -25.08 -2.13 -7.63
CA VAL A 111 -24.18 -1.17 -8.26
C VAL A 111 -22.89 -1.92 -8.70
N PRO A 112 -22.22 -1.52 -9.79
CA PRO A 112 -21.22 -2.34 -10.49
C PRO A 112 -20.13 -2.88 -9.57
N GLN A 113 -19.61 -4.06 -9.90
CA GLN A 113 -18.44 -4.70 -9.28
C GLN A 113 -17.14 -3.86 -9.40
N HIS A 114 -17.26 -2.59 -9.79
CA HIS A 114 -16.18 -1.75 -10.29
C HIS A 114 -16.12 -0.34 -9.64
N THR A 115 -16.59 -0.18 -8.40
CA THR A 115 -16.56 1.12 -7.67
C THR A 115 -16.41 0.93 -6.16
N LEU A 116 -15.91 1.96 -5.46
CA LEU A 116 -15.92 2.03 -3.99
C LEU A 116 -17.16 2.75 -3.45
N GLY A 117 -17.91 3.43 -4.31
CA GLY A 117 -19.07 4.24 -3.96
C GLY A 117 -18.70 5.66 -3.54
N VAL A 118 -19.65 6.59 -3.70
CA VAL A 118 -19.42 8.03 -3.56
C VAL A 118 -18.86 8.43 -2.20
N TYR A 119 -19.34 7.81 -1.12
CA TYR A 119 -18.89 8.11 0.23
C TYR A 119 -17.41 7.78 0.43
N VAL A 120 -16.98 6.57 0.04
CA VAL A 120 -15.59 6.15 0.19
C VAL A 120 -14.68 6.97 -0.72
N ASP A 121 -15.07 7.20 -1.98
CA ASP A 121 -14.28 8.00 -2.93
C ASP A 121 -14.02 9.42 -2.42
N VAL A 122 -15.02 10.06 -1.85
CA VAL A 122 -14.84 11.42 -1.30
C VAL A 122 -14.06 11.38 0.01
N MET A 123 -14.28 10.39 0.89
CA MET A 123 -13.53 10.28 2.15
C MET A 123 -12.03 10.07 1.89
N THR A 124 -11.65 9.18 0.97
CA THR A 124 -10.23 8.96 0.61
C THR A 124 -9.60 10.21 0.00
N GLN A 125 -10.37 11.03 -0.72
CA GLN A 125 -9.88 12.30 -1.25
C GLN A 125 -9.71 13.37 -0.18
N THR A 126 -10.67 13.50 0.73
CA THR A 126 -10.79 14.66 1.62
C THR A 126 -10.19 14.45 3.01
N LEU A 127 -10.20 13.22 3.52
CA LEU A 127 -9.69 12.88 4.84
C LEU A 127 -8.24 12.40 4.74
N SER A 128 -7.46 12.64 5.79
CA SER A 128 -6.15 12.01 6.00
C SER A 128 -6.24 10.80 6.94
N THR A 129 -7.45 10.45 7.37
CA THR A 129 -7.68 9.35 8.30
C THR A 129 -7.69 8.03 7.51
N PRO A 130 -6.91 7.02 7.93
CA PRO A 130 -6.95 5.69 7.34
C PRO A 130 -8.37 5.10 7.28
N ILE A 131 -8.68 4.43 6.17
CA ILE A 131 -9.98 3.77 5.94
C ILE A 131 -9.76 2.27 5.78
N LEU A 132 -10.29 1.47 6.70
CA LEU A 132 -10.39 0.03 6.56
C LEU A 132 -11.70 -0.33 5.86
N LEU A 133 -11.58 -0.77 4.61
CA LEU A 133 -12.66 -1.32 3.81
C LEU A 133 -12.87 -2.79 4.14
N LEU A 134 -14.10 -3.12 4.52
CA LEU A 134 -14.55 -4.47 4.78
C LEU A 134 -14.67 -5.28 3.48
N PRO A 135 -14.52 -6.60 3.51
CA PRO A 135 -14.78 -7.46 2.36
C PRO A 135 -16.21 -7.30 1.83
N GLY A 136 -16.36 -7.35 0.50
CA GLY A 136 -17.61 -7.16 -0.22
C GLY A 136 -18.03 -5.69 -0.34
N THR A 137 -19.33 -5.49 -0.52
CA THR A 137 -19.99 -4.18 -0.59
C THR A 137 -21.05 -4.08 0.50
N ALA A 138 -21.55 -2.89 0.82
CA ALA A 138 -22.63 -2.75 1.81
C ALA A 138 -23.88 -3.56 1.44
N PRO A 139 -24.31 -3.64 0.16
CA PRO A 139 -25.42 -4.52 -0.25
C PRO A 139 -25.08 -6.02 -0.26
N GLN A 140 -23.80 -6.39 -0.42
CA GLN A 140 -23.32 -7.77 -0.49
C GLN A 140 -22.06 -7.92 0.37
N PRO A 141 -22.20 -7.89 1.72
CA PRO A 141 -21.06 -7.95 2.61
C PRO A 141 -20.46 -9.35 2.62
N HIS A 142 -19.14 -9.43 2.62
CA HIS A 142 -18.43 -10.68 2.83
C HIS A 142 -17.89 -10.72 4.27
N PRO A 143 -17.87 -11.90 4.92
CA PRO A 143 -17.43 -12.00 6.30
C PRO A 143 -15.92 -11.73 6.42
N LEU A 144 -15.53 -10.92 7.40
CA LEU A 144 -14.13 -10.58 7.72
C LEU A 144 -13.31 -11.78 8.24
N GLY A 145 -13.99 -12.88 8.58
CA GLY A 145 -13.41 -14.07 9.19
C GLY A 145 -13.49 -14.06 10.72
N ASN A 146 -13.25 -15.23 11.34
CA ASN A 146 -13.37 -15.42 12.80
C ASN A 146 -12.01 -15.51 13.51
N ARG A 147 -10.92 -15.12 12.84
CA ARG A 147 -9.54 -15.16 13.37
C ARG A 147 -8.93 -13.76 13.41
N ALA A 148 -7.86 -13.61 14.16
CA ALA A 148 -7.04 -12.41 14.13
C ALA A 148 -6.36 -12.27 12.75
N CYS A 149 -6.08 -11.03 12.34
CA CYS A 149 -5.36 -10.70 11.12
C CYS A 149 -3.91 -11.17 11.25
N GLU A 150 -3.58 -12.31 10.63
CA GLU A 150 -2.25 -12.92 10.71
C GLU A 150 -1.42 -12.65 9.46
N GLY A 151 -2.06 -12.45 8.31
CA GLY A 151 -1.39 -12.18 7.04
C GLY A 151 -1.69 -10.78 6.51
N VAL A 152 -0.68 -9.93 6.40
CA VAL A 152 -0.84 -8.58 5.85
C VAL A 152 0.04 -8.43 4.61
N MET A 153 -0.53 -7.95 3.51
CA MET A 153 0.21 -7.65 2.29
C MET A 153 0.28 -6.13 2.08
N VAL A 154 1.49 -5.61 2.00
CA VAL A 154 1.76 -4.20 1.69
C VAL A 154 1.92 -4.08 0.18
N VAL A 155 1.14 -3.18 -0.43
CA VAL A 155 1.20 -2.89 -1.86
C VAL A 155 1.37 -1.40 -2.10
N THR A 156 2.33 -1.06 -2.94
CA THR A 156 2.62 0.33 -3.31
C THR A 156 3.27 0.37 -4.69
N ASP A 157 3.00 1.46 -5.41
CA ASP A 157 3.66 1.76 -6.69
C ASP A 157 5.09 2.27 -6.48
N ASN A 158 5.42 2.70 -5.26
CA ASN A 158 6.75 3.09 -4.86
C ASN A 158 7.03 2.62 -3.43
N LEU A 159 7.64 1.44 -3.30
CA LEU A 159 7.97 0.91 -1.98
C LEU A 159 8.99 1.78 -1.23
N ALA A 160 9.82 2.56 -1.93
CA ALA A 160 10.90 3.30 -1.31
C ALA A 160 10.42 4.53 -0.52
N GLY A 161 10.62 4.48 0.80
CA GLY A 161 10.48 5.61 1.71
C GLY A 161 9.09 5.79 2.31
N ASP A 162 8.23 4.78 2.22
CA ASP A 162 6.93 4.80 2.89
C ASP A 162 6.94 4.05 4.22
N ASP A 163 7.41 4.75 5.26
CA ASP A 163 7.44 4.21 6.61
C ASP A 163 6.01 4.01 7.15
N GLN A 164 5.07 4.89 6.79
CA GLN A 164 3.70 4.86 7.30
C GLN A 164 2.97 3.59 6.88
N LEU A 165 3.11 3.20 5.62
CA LEU A 165 2.51 2.01 5.06
C LEU A 165 2.97 0.74 5.79
N VAL A 166 4.27 0.61 6.01
CA VAL A 166 4.87 -0.53 6.72
C VAL A 166 4.50 -0.51 8.21
N ASN A 167 4.52 0.66 8.84
CA ASN A 167 4.17 0.81 10.26
C ASN A 167 2.70 0.43 10.53
N HIS A 168 1.77 0.85 9.67
CA HIS A 168 0.36 0.47 9.78
C HIS A 168 0.14 -1.02 9.52
N ALA A 169 0.81 -1.58 8.51
CA ALA A 169 0.74 -3.02 8.25
C ALA A 169 1.18 -3.85 9.46
N VAL A 170 2.29 -3.48 10.10
CA VAL A 170 2.78 -4.13 11.32
C VAL A 170 1.80 -3.96 12.48
N ALA A 171 1.24 -2.76 12.67
CA ALA A 171 0.25 -2.50 13.72
C ALA A 171 -1.01 -3.37 13.55
N CYS A 172 -1.46 -3.58 12.31
CA CYS A 172 -2.61 -4.43 12.02
C CYS A 172 -2.31 -5.93 12.08
N THR A 173 -1.04 -6.35 12.11
CA THR A 173 -0.66 -7.77 12.10
C THR A 173 -0.63 -8.34 13.52
N ALA A 174 -1.30 -9.47 13.74
CA ALA A 174 -1.26 -10.23 14.98
C ALA A 174 0.15 -10.77 15.30
N ALA A 175 0.42 -11.05 16.58
CA ALA A 175 1.72 -11.58 17.01
C ALA A 175 2.13 -12.83 16.23
N LYS A 176 3.39 -12.86 15.76
CA LYS A 176 3.95 -13.92 14.92
C LYS A 176 3.29 -14.08 13.55
N GLY A 177 2.39 -13.16 13.16
CA GLY A 177 1.87 -13.07 11.80
C GLY A 177 2.95 -12.64 10.80
N THR A 178 2.58 -12.66 9.52
CA THR A 178 3.47 -12.36 8.41
C THR A 178 3.05 -11.08 7.69
N VAL A 179 4.02 -10.21 7.44
CA VAL A 179 3.88 -9.05 6.55
C VAL A 179 4.66 -9.32 5.26
N TRP A 180 3.97 -9.32 4.13
CA TRP A 180 4.60 -9.37 2.81
C TRP A 180 4.75 -7.96 2.25
N LEU A 181 5.99 -7.52 2.08
CA LEU A 181 6.35 -6.28 1.41
C LEU A 181 6.41 -6.54 -0.09
N CYS A 182 5.34 -6.18 -0.81
CA CYS A 182 5.20 -6.48 -2.23
C CYS A 182 5.45 -5.25 -3.10
N HIS A 183 6.30 -5.41 -4.11
CA HIS A 183 6.48 -4.46 -5.20
C HIS A 183 6.38 -5.20 -6.54
N VAL A 184 5.46 -4.77 -7.39
CA VAL A 184 5.36 -5.23 -8.77
C VAL A 184 5.72 -4.10 -9.71
N GLU A 185 6.84 -4.27 -10.42
CA GLU A 185 7.30 -3.34 -11.45
C GLU A 185 6.46 -3.52 -12.72
N ASP A 186 5.95 -2.42 -13.28
CA ASP A 186 5.07 -2.46 -14.46
C ASP A 186 5.87 -2.80 -15.72
N ASP A 187 5.63 -4.00 -16.23
CA ASP A 187 6.28 -4.52 -17.42
C ASP A 187 5.84 -3.81 -18.72
N VAL A 188 4.63 -3.25 -18.76
CA VAL A 188 4.12 -2.46 -19.90
C VAL A 188 4.84 -1.13 -19.96
N LEU A 189 4.92 -0.44 -18.82
CA LEU A 189 5.62 0.84 -18.73
C LEU A 189 7.12 0.67 -19.02
N PHE A 190 7.73 -0.37 -18.45
CA PHE A 190 9.13 -0.70 -18.71
C PHE A 190 9.42 -0.92 -20.20
N ARG A 191 8.60 -1.74 -20.88
CA ARG A 191 8.73 -1.96 -22.34
C ARG A 191 8.59 -0.67 -23.13
N ARG A 192 7.64 0.19 -22.78
CA ARG A 192 7.43 1.48 -23.45
C ARG A 192 8.66 2.38 -23.36
N TYR A 193 9.34 2.42 -22.21
CA TYR A 193 10.58 3.17 -22.07
C TYR A 193 11.72 2.57 -22.90
N LEU A 194 11.86 1.25 -22.91
CA LEU A 194 12.88 0.59 -23.75
C LEU A 194 12.67 0.82 -25.24
N GLU A 195 11.42 0.83 -25.72
CA GLU A 195 11.12 1.19 -27.11
C GLU A 195 11.55 2.62 -27.46
N ALA A 196 11.44 3.56 -26.51
CA ALA A 196 11.89 4.93 -26.71
C ALA A 196 13.43 5.03 -26.70
N ILE A 197 14.08 4.36 -25.74
CA ILE A 197 15.54 4.30 -25.64
C ILE A 197 16.14 3.66 -26.89
N GLY A 198 15.52 2.60 -27.42
CA GLY A 198 16.00 1.92 -28.62
C GLY A 198 15.95 2.74 -29.91
N ARG A 199 15.32 3.93 -29.89
CA ARG A 199 15.37 4.88 -31.01
C ARG A 199 16.59 5.80 -30.97
N ILE A 200 17.40 5.74 -29.90
CA ILE A 200 18.60 6.54 -29.71
C ILE A 200 19.79 5.71 -30.21
N PRO A 201 20.37 6.00 -31.39
CA PRO A 201 21.39 5.15 -32.02
C PRO A 201 22.65 4.93 -31.18
N GLU A 202 22.98 5.87 -30.31
CA GLU A 202 24.17 5.85 -29.47
C GLU A 202 24.02 4.94 -28.23
N ILE A 203 22.81 4.47 -27.92
CA ILE A 203 22.56 3.64 -26.73
C ILE A 203 22.46 2.16 -27.12
N ASN A 204 23.29 1.34 -26.50
CA ASN A 204 23.11 -0.11 -26.55
C ASN A 204 21.84 -0.50 -25.76
N THR A 205 20.76 -0.77 -26.50
CA THR A 205 19.44 -1.02 -25.91
C THR A 205 19.39 -2.31 -25.08
N GLU A 206 20.12 -3.35 -25.48
CA GLU A 206 20.17 -4.62 -24.73
C GLU A 206 20.83 -4.40 -23.37
N GLN A 207 21.98 -3.73 -23.36
CA GLN A 207 22.68 -3.38 -22.12
C GLN A 207 21.85 -2.43 -21.25
N ALA A 208 21.19 -1.43 -21.84
CA ALA A 208 20.32 -0.52 -21.13
C ALA A 208 19.14 -1.25 -20.48
N GLN A 209 18.54 -2.22 -21.18
CA GLN A 209 17.47 -3.05 -20.64
C GLN A 209 17.90 -3.81 -19.39
N GLU A 210 19.04 -4.48 -19.43
CA GLU A 210 19.57 -5.24 -18.28
C GLU A 210 19.83 -4.31 -17.09
N LEU A 211 20.57 -3.22 -17.30
CA LEU A 211 20.95 -2.30 -16.23
C LEU A 211 19.75 -1.58 -15.62
N ILE A 212 18.78 -1.15 -16.42
CA ILE A 212 17.58 -0.47 -15.91
C ILE A 212 16.73 -1.49 -15.13
N ALA A 213 16.53 -2.70 -15.64
CA ALA A 213 15.77 -3.73 -14.93
C ALA A 213 16.38 -4.07 -13.57
N GLU A 214 17.70 -4.26 -13.52
CA GLU A 214 18.44 -4.49 -12.26
C GLU A 214 18.20 -3.37 -11.26
N GLN A 215 18.20 -2.11 -11.71
CA GLN A 215 18.04 -0.95 -10.84
C GLN A 215 16.61 -0.75 -10.35
N LEU A 216 15.62 -0.99 -11.22
CA LEU A 216 14.20 -0.97 -10.82
C LEU A 216 13.89 -1.99 -9.73
N VAL A 217 14.54 -3.16 -9.73
CA VAL A 217 14.41 -4.18 -8.68
C VAL A 217 15.27 -3.84 -7.46
N ALA A 218 16.45 -3.28 -7.65
CA ALA A 218 17.39 -3.01 -6.56
C ALA A 218 16.84 -2.01 -5.53
N ILE A 219 16.16 -0.96 -5.98
CA ILE A 219 15.58 0.08 -5.11
C ILE A 219 14.55 -0.49 -4.10
N PRO A 220 13.44 -1.12 -4.54
CA PRO A 220 12.46 -1.69 -3.61
C PRO A 220 13.05 -2.83 -2.77
N THR A 221 13.96 -3.64 -3.32
CA THR A 221 14.64 -4.70 -2.56
C THR A 221 15.50 -4.14 -1.41
N GLN A 222 16.27 -3.08 -1.67
CA GLN A 222 17.09 -2.43 -0.64
C GLN A 222 16.23 -1.79 0.45
N TYR A 223 15.13 -1.15 0.07
CA TYR A 223 14.21 -0.57 1.06
C TYR A 223 13.51 -1.66 1.88
N ALA A 224 12.99 -2.71 1.27
CA ALA A 224 12.38 -3.84 1.97
C ALA A 224 13.38 -4.48 2.96
N GLN A 225 14.65 -4.61 2.57
CA GLN A 225 15.70 -5.05 3.49
C GLN A 225 15.89 -4.07 4.66
N SER A 226 15.86 -2.76 4.42
CA SER A 226 15.88 -1.76 5.50
C SER A 226 14.68 -1.90 6.44
N CYS A 227 13.49 -2.24 5.93
CA CYS A 227 12.31 -2.51 6.76
C CYS A 227 12.52 -3.71 7.67
N ILE A 228 13.01 -4.83 7.11
CA ILE A 228 13.32 -6.06 7.84
C ILE A 228 14.30 -5.75 8.98
N ASP A 229 15.38 -5.03 8.68
CA ASP A 229 16.42 -4.71 9.66
C ASP A 229 15.91 -3.75 10.74
N GLY A 230 15.14 -2.71 10.35
CA GLY A 230 14.59 -1.74 11.29
C GLY A 230 13.54 -2.34 12.23
N LEU A 231 12.64 -3.18 11.72
CA LEU A 231 11.64 -3.90 12.52
C LEU A 231 12.29 -4.91 13.47
N LYS A 232 13.29 -5.65 13.00
CA LYS A 232 14.08 -6.56 13.84
C LYS A 232 14.79 -5.81 14.97
N LYS A 233 15.40 -4.65 14.67
CA LYS A 233 16.06 -3.80 15.66
C LYS A 233 15.08 -3.25 16.69
N ALA A 234 13.85 -2.93 16.28
CA ALA A 234 12.78 -2.50 17.17
C ALA A 234 12.18 -3.63 18.02
N GLY A 235 12.54 -4.90 17.76
CA GLY A 235 12.04 -6.05 18.50
C GLY A 235 10.60 -6.45 18.13
N VAL A 236 10.15 -6.08 16.93
CA VAL A 236 8.82 -6.44 16.44
C VAL A 236 8.74 -7.96 16.22
N ASP A 237 7.82 -8.63 16.92
CA ASP A 237 7.60 -10.08 16.85
C ASP A 237 6.69 -10.46 15.67
N ARG A 238 7.16 -10.20 14.43
CA ARG A 238 6.45 -10.51 13.16
C ARG A 238 7.43 -11.08 12.15
N THR A 239 6.94 -11.93 11.26
CA THR A 239 7.70 -12.39 10.10
C THR A 239 7.57 -11.37 8.98
N ILE A 240 8.68 -10.89 8.44
CA ILE A 240 8.69 -9.93 7.33
C ILE A 240 9.30 -10.61 6.11
N GLU A 241 8.53 -10.69 5.03
CA GLU A 241 8.94 -11.28 3.75
C GLU A 241 8.86 -10.22 2.66
N GLN A 242 9.74 -10.29 1.65
CA GLN A 242 9.71 -9.39 0.50
C GLN A 242 9.35 -10.15 -0.78
N ILE A 243 8.57 -9.52 -1.64
CA ILE A 243 8.19 -10.02 -2.96
C ILE A 243 8.42 -8.88 -3.96
N VAL A 244 9.47 -8.99 -4.77
CA VAL A 244 9.80 -7.99 -5.80
C VAL A 244 9.87 -8.68 -7.14
N GLU A 245 9.01 -8.29 -8.08
CA GLU A 245 8.92 -8.93 -9.39
C GLU A 245 8.36 -7.99 -10.46
N PHE A 246 8.49 -8.37 -11.73
CA PHE A 246 7.86 -7.67 -12.85
C PHE A 246 6.50 -8.28 -13.19
N GLY A 247 5.58 -7.46 -13.70
CA GLY A 247 4.40 -7.96 -14.39
C GLY A 247 3.31 -6.92 -14.58
N HIS A 248 2.21 -7.36 -15.17
CA HIS A 248 0.96 -6.59 -15.22
C HIS A 248 0.41 -6.43 -13.80
N GLN A 249 0.65 -5.27 -13.21
CA GLN A 249 0.60 -5.08 -11.76
C GLN A 249 -0.71 -5.59 -11.11
N VAL A 250 -1.88 -5.16 -11.60
CA VAL A 250 -3.19 -5.55 -11.01
C VAL A 250 -3.38 -7.07 -11.04
N ASN A 251 -3.14 -7.67 -12.21
CA ASN A 251 -3.23 -9.12 -12.38
C ASN A 251 -2.25 -9.86 -11.47
N ARG A 252 -1.07 -9.28 -11.24
CA ARG A 252 -0.03 -9.89 -10.44
C ARG A 252 -0.36 -9.83 -8.95
N TYR A 253 -0.79 -8.68 -8.44
CA TYR A 253 -1.25 -8.55 -7.06
C TYR A 253 -2.44 -9.48 -6.77
N ARG A 254 -3.38 -9.61 -7.70
CA ARG A 254 -4.48 -10.59 -7.58
C ARG A 254 -3.98 -12.03 -7.45
N GLN A 255 -2.95 -12.41 -8.21
CA GLN A 255 -2.33 -13.75 -8.08
C GLN A 255 -1.60 -13.91 -6.74
N LEU A 256 -0.92 -12.87 -6.25
CA LEU A 256 -0.23 -12.88 -4.97
C LEU A 256 -1.24 -13.01 -3.82
N VAL A 257 -2.29 -12.20 -3.80
CA VAL A 257 -3.36 -12.27 -2.79
C VAL A 257 -4.04 -13.64 -2.76
N ALA A 258 -4.22 -14.29 -3.92
CA ALA A 258 -4.75 -15.66 -3.97
C ALA A 258 -3.75 -16.75 -3.54
N ARG A 259 -2.44 -16.49 -3.64
CA ARG A 259 -1.37 -17.45 -3.34
C ARG A 259 -0.98 -17.45 -1.86
N TYR A 260 -1.02 -16.30 -1.22
CA TYR A 260 -0.64 -16.11 0.19
C TYR A 260 -1.90 -16.00 1.06
N PRO A 261 -1.86 -16.39 2.34
CA PRO A 261 -3.00 -16.29 3.24
C PRO A 261 -3.18 -14.84 3.73
N VAL A 262 -3.51 -13.94 2.80
CA VAL A 262 -3.68 -12.50 3.06
C VAL A 262 -5.04 -12.25 3.68
N ASP A 263 -5.04 -11.67 4.88
CA ASP A 263 -6.21 -11.21 5.60
C ASP A 263 -6.50 -9.72 5.33
N LEU A 264 -5.44 -8.93 5.17
CA LEU A 264 -5.52 -7.48 4.96
C LEU A 264 -4.52 -7.04 3.89
N LEU A 265 -5.01 -6.27 2.92
CA LEU A 265 -4.18 -5.51 1.98
C LEU A 265 -3.99 -4.10 2.52
N VAL A 266 -2.77 -3.56 2.48
CA VAL A 266 -2.49 -2.18 2.89
C VAL A 266 -1.92 -1.43 1.69
N THR A 267 -2.57 -0.33 1.32
CA THR A 267 -2.21 0.51 0.18
C THR A 267 -2.27 1.98 0.53
N ASN A 268 -1.41 2.78 -0.11
CA ASN A 268 -1.59 4.22 -0.11
C ASN A 268 -2.62 4.62 -1.15
N THR A 269 -3.49 5.55 -0.78
CA THR A 269 -4.45 6.16 -1.68
C THR A 269 -3.95 7.48 -2.24
N LYS A 270 -2.95 8.11 -1.64
CA LYS A 270 -2.42 9.40 -2.10
C LYS A 270 -0.98 9.24 -2.56
N ASP A 271 -0.69 9.68 -3.78
CA ASP A 271 0.70 9.85 -4.24
C ASP A 271 1.29 11.15 -3.64
N LYS A 272 2.62 11.34 -3.77
CA LYS A 272 3.40 12.52 -3.37
C LYS A 272 2.84 13.84 -3.93
N ASP A 273 2.17 13.78 -5.08
CA ASP A 273 1.47 14.91 -5.70
C ASP A 273 0.05 15.14 -5.14
N GLN A 274 -0.32 14.44 -4.06
CA GLN A 274 -1.62 14.51 -3.38
C GLN A 274 -2.82 14.15 -4.27
N LEU A 275 -2.59 13.47 -5.39
CA LEU A 275 -3.66 12.88 -6.19
C LEU A 275 -4.21 11.66 -5.46
N ALA A 276 -5.43 11.80 -4.93
CA ALA A 276 -6.12 10.74 -4.23
C ALA A 276 -6.66 9.67 -5.19
N MET A 277 -6.62 8.43 -4.71
CA MET A 277 -6.90 7.20 -5.43
C MET A 277 -6.11 7.07 -6.76
N HIS A 278 -4.89 7.62 -6.82
CA HIS A 278 -4.01 7.46 -7.98
C HIS A 278 -3.24 6.13 -7.95
N GLY A 279 -2.74 5.72 -9.11
CA GLY A 279 -1.94 4.50 -9.25
C GLY A 279 -2.78 3.22 -9.16
N ILE A 280 -2.18 2.17 -8.62
CA ILE A 280 -2.81 0.84 -8.56
C ILE A 280 -3.84 0.68 -7.45
N ALA A 281 -3.82 1.55 -6.44
CA ALA A 281 -4.64 1.40 -5.25
C ALA A 281 -6.12 1.32 -5.56
N TYR A 282 -6.66 2.23 -6.38
CA TYR A 282 -8.07 2.20 -6.78
C TYR A 282 -8.43 0.91 -7.53
N ALA A 283 -7.59 0.50 -8.48
CA ALA A 283 -7.83 -0.71 -9.25
C ALA A 283 -7.89 -1.95 -8.35
N LEU A 284 -6.98 -2.06 -7.37
CA LEU A 284 -7.00 -3.15 -6.38
C LEU A 284 -8.18 -3.04 -5.42
N SER A 285 -8.55 -1.84 -4.98
CA SER A 285 -9.68 -1.62 -4.09
C SER A 285 -11.01 -2.03 -4.71
N VAL A 286 -11.09 -1.89 -6.01
CA VAL A 286 -12.24 -2.29 -6.81
C VAL A 286 -12.21 -3.78 -7.19
N GLU A 287 -11.05 -4.34 -7.56
CA GLU A 287 -10.97 -5.74 -8.03
C GLU A 287 -10.87 -6.76 -6.89
N LEU A 288 -10.27 -6.41 -5.76
CA LEU A 288 -10.02 -7.33 -4.63
C LEU A 288 -11.06 -7.16 -3.53
N THR A 289 -12.32 -7.42 -3.85
CA THR A 289 -13.45 -7.29 -2.92
C THR A 289 -13.47 -8.35 -1.83
N GLU A 290 -12.83 -9.50 -2.04
CA GLU A 290 -12.83 -10.62 -1.09
C GLU A 290 -11.93 -10.40 0.13
N VAL A 291 -11.02 -9.43 0.08
CA VAL A 291 -10.02 -9.17 1.14
C VAL A 291 -10.24 -7.77 1.72
N ALA A 292 -10.06 -7.66 3.03
CA ALA A 292 -10.13 -6.37 3.70
C ALA A 292 -8.99 -5.47 3.23
N GLN A 293 -9.21 -4.16 3.18
CA GLN A 293 -8.18 -3.23 2.70
C GLN A 293 -8.03 -2.04 3.63
N LEU A 294 -6.81 -1.75 4.04
CA LEU A 294 -6.46 -0.52 4.76
C LEU A 294 -5.91 0.48 3.75
N LEU A 295 -6.66 1.56 3.56
CA LEU A 295 -6.37 2.66 2.68
C LEU A 295 -5.76 3.81 3.50
N LEU A 296 -4.53 4.19 3.18
CA LEU A 296 -3.80 5.28 3.83
C LEU A 296 -3.84 6.58 3.02
#